data_AF-A0A3M1S840-F1
#
_entry.id   AF-A0A3M1S840-F1
#
_cell.length_a   1.000
_cell.length_b   1.000
_cell.length_c   1.000
_cell.angle_alpha   90.00
_cell.angle_beta   90.00
_cell.angle_gamma   90.00
#
_symmetry.space_group_name_H-M   'P 1'
#
loop_
_entity.id
_entity.type
_entity.pdbx_description
1 polymer ?
#
loop_
_entity_poly.entity_id
_entity_poly.type
_entity_poly.pdbx_seq_one_letter_code
_entity_poly.pdbx_strand_id
1 'polypeptide(L)'
;MVHTDPFSFDEELRRSGRAPLAGCDEAGRGPLAGPVVAAAVILPPGLYIEGLKDSKKLTPSKRLSLFWEILTKADAVGVGVVDHGEIDKINILRATVKAMCMAVEDLLMKPALLLIDALKLPVEIEQLSFTKAEDISASVAAA
;
A
#
# COMPACT_ATOMS: atom_id res chain seq x y z
N MET A 1 -6.38 21.55 -2.45
CA MET A 1 -7.52 20.67 -2.79
C MET A 1 -8.01 20.06 -1.50
N VAL A 2 -9.30 20.20 -1.20
CA VAL A 2 -9.90 19.58 0.00
C VAL A 2 -10.12 18.12 -0.38
N HIS A 3 -9.33 17.20 0.15
CA HIS A 3 -9.53 15.77 -0.12
C HIS A 3 -10.80 15.32 0.61
N THR A 4 -11.83 15.00 -0.16
CA THR A 4 -13.20 14.78 0.35
C THR A 4 -13.34 13.47 1.10
N ASP A 5 -12.51 12.46 0.79
CA ASP A 5 -12.24 11.23 1.54
C ASP A 5 -11.23 10.37 0.71
N PRO A 6 -10.57 9.35 1.29
CA PRO A 6 -9.55 8.57 0.58
C PRO A 6 -10.06 7.79 -0.65
N PHE A 7 -11.34 7.41 -0.69
CA PHE A 7 -11.91 6.68 -1.83
C PHE A 7 -12.18 7.62 -3.00
N SER A 8 -12.71 8.82 -2.72
CA SER A 8 -12.94 9.83 -3.75
C SER A 8 -11.66 10.23 -4.48
N PHE A 9 -10.53 10.32 -3.76
CA PHE A 9 -9.23 10.60 -4.36
C PHE A 9 -8.81 9.51 -5.36
N ASP A 10 -8.92 8.24 -4.99
CA ASP A 10 -8.60 7.12 -5.88
C ASP A 10 -9.52 7.11 -7.12
N GLU A 11 -10.81 7.42 -6.96
CA GLU A 11 -11.76 7.51 -8.06
C GLU A 11 -11.46 8.66 -9.04
N GLU A 12 -11.00 9.81 -8.54
CA GLU A 12 -10.56 10.92 -9.39
C GLU A 12 -9.36 10.50 -10.27
N LEU A 13 -8.39 9.79 -9.69
CA LEU A 13 -7.26 9.26 -10.43
C LEU A 13 -7.71 8.23 -11.48
N ARG A 14 -8.62 7.30 -11.13
CA ARG A 14 -9.19 6.34 -12.08
C ARG A 14 -9.88 7.05 -13.25
N ARG A 15 -10.71 8.07 -12.99
CA ARG A 15 -11.40 8.86 -14.03
C ARG A 15 -10.46 9.63 -14.94
N SER A 16 -9.27 9.98 -14.46
CA SER A 16 -8.22 10.61 -15.26
C SER A 16 -7.44 9.63 -16.16
N GLY A 17 -7.83 8.34 -16.20
CA GLY A 17 -7.22 7.31 -17.05
C GLY A 17 -6.04 6.58 -16.42
N ARG A 18 -5.84 6.70 -15.10
CA ARG A 18 -4.70 6.13 -14.35
C ARG A 18 -5.05 4.82 -13.64
N ALA A 19 -5.91 4.00 -14.24
CA ALA A 19 -6.26 2.67 -13.75
C ALA A 19 -5.48 1.58 -14.51
N PRO A 20 -5.12 0.45 -13.89
CA PRO A 20 -5.33 0.08 -12.48
C PRO A 20 -4.44 0.88 -11.52
N LEU A 21 -4.97 1.17 -10.32
CA LEU A 21 -4.28 1.95 -9.28
C LEU A 21 -3.84 0.99 -8.17
N ALA A 22 -2.55 0.99 -7.83
CA ALA A 22 -2.04 0.27 -6.67
C ALA A 22 -1.64 1.26 -5.57
N GLY A 23 -2.03 0.99 -4.32
CA GLY A 23 -1.43 1.61 -3.15
C GLY A 23 -0.38 0.69 -2.53
N CYS A 24 0.68 1.26 -1.96
CA CYS A 24 1.77 0.51 -1.36
C CYS A 24 2.25 1.18 -0.07
N ASP A 25 2.35 0.38 1.00
CA ASP A 25 2.81 0.81 2.33
C ASP A 25 3.65 -0.30 2.98
N GLU A 26 4.38 0.04 4.05
CA GLU A 26 5.19 -0.88 4.83
C GLU A 26 4.86 -0.92 6.32
N ALA A 27 5.19 -2.06 6.93
CA ALA A 27 5.25 -2.25 8.37
C ALA A 27 6.59 -2.85 8.79
N GLY A 28 7.05 -2.51 9.99
CA GLY A 28 8.25 -3.13 10.58
C GLY A 28 9.56 -2.35 10.44
N ARG A 29 9.51 -1.04 10.11
CA ARG A 29 10.73 -0.20 10.07
C ARG A 29 11.30 0.20 11.42
N GLY A 30 10.45 0.32 12.44
CA GLY A 30 10.82 0.80 13.78
C GLY A 30 11.18 -0.28 14.83
N PRO A 31 10.61 -1.50 14.79
CA PRO A 31 10.94 -2.54 15.76
C PRO A 31 12.42 -2.97 15.76
N LEU A 32 12.90 -3.47 16.91
CA LEU A 32 14.27 -3.99 17.06
C LEU A 32 14.47 -5.40 16.46
N ALA A 33 13.39 -6.12 16.20
CA ALA A 33 13.43 -7.48 15.69
C ALA A 33 12.26 -7.71 14.73
N GLY A 34 12.47 -8.67 13.81
CA GLY A 34 11.49 -9.02 12.79
C GLY A 34 11.86 -8.47 11.41
N PRO A 35 11.10 -8.86 10.38
CA PRO A 35 11.28 -8.36 9.03
C PRO A 35 10.65 -6.97 8.85
N VAL A 36 10.98 -6.33 7.73
CA VAL A 36 10.12 -5.32 7.12
C VAL A 36 9.20 -6.02 6.12
N VAL A 37 7.92 -5.72 6.18
CA VAL A 37 6.88 -6.26 5.30
C VAL A 37 6.24 -5.09 4.55
N ALA A 38 6.03 -5.23 3.25
CA ALA A 38 5.27 -4.29 2.45
C ALA A 38 4.13 -5.02 1.74
N ALA A 39 3.05 -4.31 1.49
CA ALA A 39 1.96 -4.78 0.64
C ALA A 39 1.74 -3.81 -0.50
N ALA A 40 1.25 -4.33 -1.62
CA ALA A 40 0.72 -3.54 -2.72
C ALA A 40 -0.71 -4.03 -2.98
N VAL A 41 -1.68 -3.11 -3.03
CA VAL A 41 -3.10 -3.46 -3.13
C VAL A 41 -3.77 -2.66 -4.25
N ILE A 42 -4.50 -3.37 -5.11
CA ILE A 42 -5.36 -2.81 -6.15
C ILE A 42 -6.81 -3.04 -5.75
N LEU A 43 -7.53 -1.97 -5.43
CA LEU A 43 -8.97 -2.02 -5.15
C LEU A 43 -9.80 -1.79 -6.42
N PRO A 44 -10.89 -2.54 -6.66
CA PRO A 44 -11.75 -2.31 -7.80
C PRO A 44 -12.43 -0.94 -7.76
N PRO A 45 -12.80 -0.37 -8.93
CA PRO A 45 -13.53 0.89 -9.01
C PRO A 45 -14.85 0.84 -8.23
N GLY A 46 -15.15 1.92 -7.50
CA GLY A 46 -16.39 2.06 -6.73
C GLY A 46 -16.47 1.19 -5.47
N LEU A 47 -15.41 0.44 -5.13
CA LEU A 47 -15.37 -0.29 -3.86
C LEU A 47 -15.25 0.69 -2.70
N TYR A 48 -16.17 0.55 -1.74
CA TYR A 48 -16.11 1.22 -0.45
C TYR A 48 -15.96 0.18 0.66
N ILE A 49 -15.01 0.41 1.57
CA ILE A 49 -14.75 -0.44 2.74
C ILE A 49 -14.94 0.41 4.00
N GLU A 50 -15.93 0.06 4.81
CA GLU A 50 -16.29 0.87 5.97
C GLU A 50 -15.24 0.77 7.08
N GLY A 51 -14.69 1.92 7.45
CA GLY A 51 -13.69 2.01 8.51
C GLY A 51 -12.27 1.68 8.05
N LEU A 52 -12.04 1.61 6.73
CA LEU A 52 -10.71 1.62 6.15
C LEU A 52 -10.06 2.99 6.43
N LYS A 53 -9.26 3.04 7.48
CA LYS A 53 -8.48 4.17 7.98
C LYS A 53 -7.20 3.61 8.56
N ASP A 54 -6.26 4.49 8.90
CA ASP A 54 -5.00 4.16 9.58
C ASP A 54 -5.15 3.00 10.60
N SER A 55 -4.57 1.85 10.24
CA SER A 55 -4.70 0.59 10.95
C SER A 55 -4.15 0.66 12.38
N LYS A 56 -3.30 1.66 12.66
CA LYS A 56 -2.72 1.95 13.98
C LYS A 56 -3.77 2.43 14.98
N LYS A 57 -4.89 2.96 14.51
CA LYS A 57 -6.02 3.43 15.35
C LYS A 57 -7.10 2.36 15.55
N LEU A 58 -6.97 1.21 14.91
CA LEU A 58 -7.95 0.14 14.95
C LEU A 58 -7.62 -0.92 16.00
N THR A 59 -8.66 -1.56 16.53
CA THR A 59 -8.49 -2.74 17.40
C THR A 59 -8.00 -3.93 16.56
N PRO A 60 -7.28 -4.90 17.17
CA PRO A 60 -6.83 -6.10 16.44
C PRO A 60 -7.97 -6.85 15.75
N SER A 61 -9.15 -6.94 16.39
CA SER A 61 -10.34 -7.59 15.80
C SER A 61 -10.85 -6.85 14.57
N LYS A 62 -10.92 -5.51 14.61
CA LYS A 62 -11.36 -4.71 13.46
C LYS A 62 -10.34 -4.78 12.31
N ARG A 63 -9.03 -4.77 12.61
CA ARG A 63 -7.98 -4.99 11.59
C ARG A 63 -8.14 -6.35 10.92
N LEU A 64 -8.36 -7.42 11.69
CA LEU A 64 -8.55 -8.75 11.13
C LEU A 64 -9.79 -8.84 10.23
N SER A 65 -10.89 -8.18 10.62
CA SER A 65 -12.08 -8.07 9.77
C SER A 65 -11.79 -7.34 8.46
N LEU A 66 -11.09 -6.21 8.50
CA LEU A 66 -10.74 -5.44 7.31
C LEU A 66 -9.76 -6.20 6.41
N PHE A 67 -8.79 -6.90 7.01
CA PHE A 67 -7.84 -7.75 6.28
C PHE A 67 -8.57 -8.76 5.40
N TRP A 68 -9.53 -9.49 5.97
CA TRP A 68 -10.34 -10.45 5.19
C TRP A 68 -11.20 -9.76 4.14
N GLU A 69 -11.77 -8.60 4.46
CA GLU A 69 -12.58 -7.84 3.51
C GLU A 69 -11.76 -7.34 2.31
N ILE A 70 -10.56 -6.82 2.55
CA ILE A 70 -9.62 -6.39 1.50
C ILE A 70 -9.19 -7.59 0.66
N LEU A 71 -8.72 -8.68 1.28
CA LEU A 71 -8.27 -9.87 0.54
C LEU A 71 -9.37 -10.49 -0.33
N THR A 72 -10.63 -10.39 0.10
CA THR A 72 -11.75 -10.98 -0.65
C THR A 72 -12.24 -10.07 -1.78
N LYS A 73 -12.07 -8.74 -1.66
CA LYS A 73 -12.64 -7.75 -2.57
C LYS A 73 -11.63 -7.04 -3.46
N ALA A 74 -10.34 -7.07 -3.14
CA ALA A 74 -9.30 -6.47 -3.96
C ALA A 74 -9.13 -7.22 -5.28
N ASP A 75 -8.81 -6.50 -6.35
CA ASP A 75 -8.51 -7.10 -7.66
C ASP A 75 -7.15 -7.80 -7.65
N ALA A 76 -6.20 -7.27 -6.88
CA ALA A 76 -4.89 -7.87 -6.67
C ALA A 76 -4.29 -7.40 -5.33
N VAL A 77 -3.54 -8.31 -4.70
CA VAL A 77 -2.70 -8.04 -3.53
C VAL A 77 -1.36 -8.72 -3.75
N GLY A 78 -0.27 -7.99 -3.55
CA GLY A 78 1.09 -8.51 -3.56
C GLY A 78 1.78 -8.22 -2.23
N VAL A 79 2.66 -9.11 -1.79
CA VAL A 79 3.35 -8.98 -0.50
C VAL A 79 4.84 -9.18 -0.66
N GLY A 80 5.62 -8.26 -0.09
CA GLY A 80 7.07 -8.33 -0.04
C GLY A 80 7.57 -8.40 1.39
N VAL A 81 8.51 -9.31 1.66
CA VAL A 81 9.09 -9.51 2.99
C VAL A 81 10.61 -9.50 2.87
N VAL A 82 11.26 -8.68 3.69
CA VAL A 82 12.73 -8.64 3.81
C VAL A 82 13.10 -8.90 5.27
N ASP A 83 13.80 -10.00 5.51
CA ASP A 83 14.21 -10.41 6.85
C ASP A 83 15.33 -9.53 7.43
N HIS A 84 15.51 -9.65 8.75
CA HIS A 84 16.50 -8.88 9.51
C HIS A 84 17.95 -9.08 9.01
N GLY A 85 18.31 -10.28 8.54
CA GLY A 85 19.66 -10.57 8.07
C GLY A 85 19.98 -9.83 6.77
N GLU A 86 18.97 -9.57 5.93
CA GLU A 86 19.11 -8.69 4.78
C GLU A 86 19.08 -7.21 5.20
N ILE A 87 18.21 -6.82 6.14
CA ILE A 87 18.16 -5.45 6.69
C ILE A 87 19.54 -5.01 7.20
N ASP A 88 20.23 -5.87 7.95
CA ASP A 88 21.56 -5.58 8.49
C ASP A 88 22.61 -5.33 7.39
N LYS A 89 22.46 -5.96 6.21
CA LYS A 89 23.39 -5.79 5.09
C LYS A 89 23.13 -4.52 4.29
N ILE A 90 21.86 -4.20 4.05
CA ILE A 90 21.48 -3.14 3.11
C ILE A 90 20.91 -1.89 3.78
N ASN A 91 20.74 -1.88 5.10
CA ASN A 91 20.03 -0.88 5.91
C ASN A 91 18.50 -0.87 5.74
N ILE A 92 17.81 -0.30 6.73
CA ILE A 92 16.34 -0.33 6.80
C ILE A 92 15.65 0.43 5.66
N LEU A 93 16.25 1.51 5.16
CA LEU A 93 15.67 2.27 4.05
C LEU A 93 15.69 1.44 2.76
N ARG A 94 16.82 0.81 2.43
CA ARG A 94 16.92 -0.02 1.21
C ARG A 94 16.14 -1.32 1.35
N ALA A 95 16.05 -1.88 2.55
CA ALA A 95 15.21 -3.05 2.81
C ALA A 95 13.72 -2.72 2.64
N THR A 96 13.28 -1.54 3.06
CA THR A 96 11.90 -1.05 2.82
C THR A 96 11.62 -0.94 1.33
N VAL A 97 12.49 -0.25 0.58
CA VAL A 97 12.37 -0.13 -0.88
C VAL A 97 12.35 -1.51 -1.55
N LYS A 98 13.21 -2.44 -1.10
CA LYS A 98 13.25 -3.81 -1.60
C LYS A 98 11.93 -4.56 -1.33
N ALA A 99 11.39 -4.48 -0.11
CA ALA A 99 10.12 -5.09 0.23
C ALA A 99 8.97 -4.53 -0.61
N MET A 100 8.91 -3.21 -0.78
CA MET A 100 7.88 -2.58 -1.62
C MET A 100 8.01 -2.97 -3.10
N CYS A 101 9.22 -3.05 -3.66
CA CYS A 101 9.41 -3.57 -5.02
C CYS A 101 8.92 -5.02 -5.14
N MET A 102 9.26 -5.88 -4.18
CA MET A 102 8.79 -7.27 -4.16
C MET A 102 7.26 -7.34 -4.09
N ALA A 103 6.63 -6.48 -3.27
CA ALA A 103 5.17 -6.43 -3.18
C ALA A 103 4.51 -6.01 -4.51
N VAL A 104 5.10 -5.04 -5.21
CA VAL A 104 4.63 -4.59 -6.53
C VAL A 104 4.86 -5.67 -7.60
N GLU A 105 5.97 -6.40 -7.55
CA GLU A 105 6.29 -7.50 -8.47
C GLU A 105 5.38 -8.73 -8.26
N ASP A 106 4.91 -8.95 -7.02
CA ASP A 106 4.00 -10.04 -6.65
C ASP A 106 2.54 -9.79 -7.08
N LEU A 107 2.20 -8.56 -7.49
CA LEU A 107 0.88 -8.27 -8.03
C LEU A 107 0.61 -9.07 -9.32
N LEU A 108 -0.48 -9.85 -9.31
CA LEU A 108 -0.95 -10.57 -10.51
C LEU A 108 -1.42 -9.64 -11.65
N MET A 109 -1.59 -8.35 -11.35
CA MET A 109 -1.99 -7.32 -12.30
C MET A 109 -1.02 -6.14 -12.22
N LYS A 110 -0.44 -5.75 -13.37
CA LYS A 110 0.46 -4.60 -13.43
C LYS A 110 -0.35 -3.30 -13.27
N PRO A 111 -0.06 -2.45 -12.25
CA PRO A 111 -0.73 -1.16 -12.10
C PRO A 111 -0.22 -0.16 -13.14
N ALA A 112 -1.10 0.76 -13.53
CA ALA A 112 -0.73 1.93 -14.34
C ALA A 112 -0.14 3.05 -13.48
N LEU A 113 -0.65 3.19 -12.25
CA LEU A 113 -0.21 4.18 -11.27
C LEU A 113 -0.01 3.51 -9.90
N LEU A 114 1.10 3.86 -9.26
CA LEU A 114 1.46 3.43 -7.91
C LEU A 114 1.42 4.62 -6.94
N LEU A 115 0.70 4.47 -5.84
CA LEU A 115 0.60 5.43 -4.75
C LEU A 115 1.41 4.94 -3.55
N ILE A 116 2.27 5.80 -2.99
CA ILE A 116 3.28 5.39 -2.00
C ILE A 116 3.38 6.41 -0.87
N ASP A 117 3.54 5.95 0.37
CA ASP A 117 3.87 6.84 1.49
C ASP A 117 5.35 7.21 1.48
N ALA A 118 5.63 8.51 1.29
CA ALA A 118 6.92 9.16 1.50
C ALA A 118 8.17 8.53 0.84
N LEU A 119 8.02 7.64 -0.14
CA LEU A 119 9.10 6.95 -0.85
C LEU A 119 8.90 6.95 -2.37
N LYS A 120 10.00 6.72 -3.10
CA LYS A 120 10.02 6.50 -4.55
C LYS A 120 10.72 5.19 -4.85
N LEU A 121 10.07 4.32 -5.61
CA LEU A 121 10.59 3.01 -5.98
C LEU A 121 11.27 3.04 -7.35
N PRO A 122 12.34 2.24 -7.54
CA PRO A 122 13.03 2.10 -8.81
C PRO A 122 12.27 1.16 -9.77
N VAL A 123 11.00 1.46 -10.06
CA VAL A 123 10.14 0.69 -10.96
C VAL A 123 9.65 1.55 -12.13
N GLU A 124 9.43 0.92 -13.29
CA GLU A 124 8.90 1.56 -14.50
C GLU A 124 7.36 1.64 -14.48
N ILE A 125 6.83 2.26 -13.43
CA ILE A 125 5.40 2.53 -13.23
C ILE A 125 5.28 4.01 -12.84
N GLU A 126 4.24 4.71 -13.32
CA GLU A 126 3.95 6.06 -12.86
C GLU A 126 3.74 6.05 -11.34
N GLN A 127 4.30 7.03 -10.63
CA GLN A 127 4.28 7.05 -9.17
C GLN A 127 3.82 8.42 -8.66
N LEU A 128 2.93 8.42 -7.68
CA LEU A 128 2.62 9.58 -6.85
C LEU A 128 2.94 9.26 -5.40
N SER A 129 3.78 10.09 -4.80
CA SER A 129 4.20 9.93 -3.41
C SER A 129 3.64 11.08 -2.57
N PHE A 130 3.06 10.76 -1.43
CA PHE A 130 2.52 11.74 -0.50
C PHE A 130 3.04 11.45 0.90
N THR A 131 3.04 12.46 1.77
CA THR A 131 3.23 12.25 3.20
C THR A 131 1.89 11.87 3.81
N LYS A 132 1.84 10.79 4.60
CA LYS A 132 0.60 10.23 5.17
C LYS A 132 -0.37 9.79 4.08
N ALA A 133 0.14 9.06 3.10
CA ALA A 133 -0.63 8.65 1.93
C ALA A 133 -1.85 7.79 2.29
N GLU A 134 -1.86 7.10 3.43
CA GLU A 134 -2.99 6.35 3.96
C GLU A 134 -4.20 7.22 4.35
N ASP A 135 -3.98 8.50 4.68
CA ASP A 135 -5.05 9.46 4.94
C ASP A 135 -5.61 10.07 3.63
N ILE A 136 -4.92 9.86 2.50
CA ILE A 136 -5.24 10.47 1.20
C ILE A 136 -5.80 9.45 0.21
N SER A 137 -5.35 8.19 0.25
CA SER A 137 -5.71 7.13 -0.70
C SER A 137 -6.22 5.89 0.02
N ALA A 138 -7.39 5.40 -0.41
CA ALA A 138 -7.94 4.15 0.10
C ALA A 138 -7.08 2.94 -0.27
N SER A 139 -6.46 2.94 -1.45
CA SER A 139 -5.57 1.87 -1.89
C SER A 139 -4.31 1.80 -1.03
N VAL A 140 -3.76 2.94 -0.59
CA VAL A 140 -2.63 2.95 0.37
C VAL A 140 -3.09 2.53 1.76
N ALA A 141 -4.25 2.99 2.22
CA ALA A 141 -4.81 2.57 3.51
C ALA A 141 -5.15 1.06 3.58
N ALA A 142 -5.33 0.41 2.43
CA ALA A 142 -5.57 -1.02 2.32
C ALA A 142 -4.28 -1.87 2.29
N ALA A 143 -3.14 -1.26 1.92
CA ALA A 143 -1.83 -1.89 1.97
C ALA A 143 -1.32 -1.96 3.43
#